data_AF-A0A7Z2G8R9-F1
#
_entry.id   AF-A0A7Z2G8R9-F1
#
_cell.length_a   1.000
_cell.length_b   1.000
_cell.length_c   1.000
_cell.angle_alpha   90.00
_cell.angle_beta   90.00
_cell.angle_gamma   90.00
#
_symmetry.space_group_name_H-M   'P 1'
#
loop_
_entity.id
_entity.type
_entity.pdbx_description
1 polymer ?
#
loop_
_entity_poly.entity_id
_entity_poly.type
_entity_poly.pdbx_seq_one_letter_code
_entity_poly.pdbx_strand_id
1 'polypeptide(L)'
;MSNAAFREAQLLLARRLRELRTARGLSLTDFARQGWATSKSVKNVESAETDARLEFIARASGTLKVHPASLFVDCEFPFISFTKEELVNHVFGRVEVYRRMQHIFHSELARRAGLGSEYVHLMEMGLAGGKLSGVAKLSAALHVNIWLLFA
;
A
#
# COMPACT_ATOMS: atom_id res chain seq x y z
N MET A 1 -16.59 5.29 -9.50
CA MET A 1 -15.42 6.08 -9.04
C MET A 1 -14.26 5.26 -8.45
N SER A 2 -14.40 3.95 -8.20
CA SER A 2 -13.40 3.16 -7.45
C SER A 2 -12.14 2.70 -8.22
N ASN A 3 -12.13 2.75 -9.57
CA ASN A 3 -10.96 2.34 -10.37
C ASN A 3 -9.90 3.44 -10.54
N ALA A 4 -10.28 4.71 -10.49
CA ALA A 4 -9.34 5.83 -10.69
C ALA A 4 -8.33 5.91 -9.54
N ALA A 5 -8.80 5.86 -8.29
CA ALA A 5 -7.95 5.90 -7.10
C ALA A 5 -6.96 4.72 -7.05
N PHE A 6 -7.41 3.52 -7.43
CA PHE A 6 -6.51 2.38 -7.55
C PHE A 6 -5.45 2.59 -8.62
N ARG A 7 -5.84 3.09 -9.80
CA ARG A 7 -4.89 3.35 -10.88
C ARG A 7 -3.85 4.39 -10.48
N GLU A 8 -4.26 5.45 -9.81
CA GLU A 8 -3.37 6.48 -9.27
C GLU A 8 -2.37 5.88 -8.27
N ALA A 9 -2.87 5.12 -7.29
CA ALA A 9 -2.03 4.44 -6.30
C ALA A 9 -1.02 3.48 -6.94
N GLN A 10 -1.42 2.73 -7.96
CA GLN A 10 -0.51 1.86 -8.71
C GLN A 10 0.59 2.65 -9.43
N LEU A 11 0.24 3.76 -10.07
CA LEU A 11 1.21 4.60 -10.78
C LEU A 11 2.21 5.24 -9.82
N LEU A 12 1.75 5.71 -8.66
CA LEU A 12 2.61 6.24 -7.60
C LEU A 12 3.60 5.18 -7.10
N LEU A 13 3.09 3.99 -6.74
CA LEU A 13 3.94 2.88 -6.31
C LEU A 13 4.96 2.50 -7.39
N ALA A 14 4.50 2.34 -8.63
CA ALA A 14 5.35 1.94 -9.75
C ALA A 14 6.50 2.93 -9.96
N ARG A 15 6.19 4.23 -10.00
CA ARG A 15 7.15 5.31 -10.16
C ARG A 15 8.15 5.34 -9.00
N ARG A 16 7.65 5.46 -7.76
CA ARG A 16 8.48 5.61 -6.57
C ARG A 16 9.35 4.38 -6.29
N LEU A 17 8.81 3.17 -6.48
CA LEU A 17 9.57 1.94 -6.35
C LEU A 17 10.78 1.94 -7.30
N ARG A 18 10.56 2.29 -8.57
CA ARG A 18 11.63 2.37 -9.57
C ARG A 18 12.67 3.41 -9.18
N GLU A 19 12.23 4.63 -8.86
CA GLU A 19 13.10 5.74 -8.48
C GLU A 19 14.00 5.35 -7.30
N LEU A 20 13.39 4.90 -6.19
CA LEU A 20 14.13 4.51 -4.99
C LEU A 20 15.07 3.33 -5.25
N ARG A 21 14.63 2.32 -5.99
CA ARG A 21 15.48 1.18 -6.35
C ARG A 21 16.70 1.62 -7.16
N THR A 22 16.50 2.46 -8.18
CA THR A 22 17.60 2.97 -9.01
C THR A 22 18.53 3.91 -8.25
N ALA A 23 18.00 4.73 -7.35
CA ALA A 23 18.80 5.60 -6.47
C ALA A 23 19.70 4.81 -5.52
N ARG A 24 19.30 3.59 -5.14
CA ARG A 24 20.14 2.65 -4.37
C ARG A 24 21.05 1.77 -5.24
N GLY A 25 21.13 2.02 -6.54
CA GLY A 25 21.98 1.27 -7.47
C GLY A 25 21.55 -0.19 -7.67
N LEU A 26 20.32 -0.55 -7.33
CA LEU A 26 19.85 -1.93 -7.39
C LEU A 26 19.27 -2.26 -8.76
N SER A 27 19.78 -3.30 -9.41
CA SER A 27 19.12 -3.88 -10.58
C SER A 27 17.80 -4.53 -10.19
N LEU A 28 16.92 -4.82 -11.16
CA LEU A 28 15.68 -5.59 -10.89
C LEU A 28 16.00 -6.95 -10.25
N THR A 29 17.07 -7.60 -10.69
CA THR A 29 17.50 -8.91 -10.17
C THR A 29 18.05 -8.80 -8.76
N ASP A 30 18.86 -7.78 -8.47
CA ASP A 30 19.41 -7.57 -7.12
C ASP A 30 18.30 -7.23 -6.13
N PHE A 31 17.40 -6.34 -6.52
CA PHE A 31 16.26 -5.97 -5.69
C PHE A 31 15.34 -7.16 -5.41
N ALA A 32 15.01 -7.94 -6.44
CA ALA A 32 14.22 -9.17 -6.33
C ALA A 32 14.86 -10.17 -5.37
N ARG A 33 16.18 -10.40 -5.49
CA ARG A 33 16.96 -11.30 -4.63
C ARG A 33 16.95 -10.86 -3.17
N GLN A 34 16.98 -9.56 -2.90
CA GLN A 34 16.97 -9.01 -1.53
C GLN A 34 15.56 -8.96 -0.91
N GLY A 35 14.51 -8.84 -1.73
CA GLY A 35 13.12 -8.67 -1.31
C GLY A 35 12.23 -9.90 -1.43
N TRP A 36 12.80 -11.07 -1.73
CA TRP A 36 12.07 -12.35 -1.91
C TRP A 36 10.95 -12.28 -2.96
N ALA A 37 11.16 -11.48 -4.01
CA ALA A 37 10.27 -11.37 -5.16
C ALA A 37 11.00 -11.90 -6.40
N THR A 38 10.28 -12.24 -7.46
CA THR A 38 10.91 -12.48 -8.76
C THR A 38 11.16 -11.16 -9.46
N SER A 39 12.20 -11.06 -10.30
CA SER A 39 12.43 -9.88 -11.14
C SER A 39 11.22 -9.56 -12.03
N LYS A 40 10.48 -10.60 -12.47
CA LYS A 40 9.19 -10.45 -13.17
C LYS A 40 8.13 -9.79 -12.30
N SER A 41 7.96 -10.23 -11.05
CA SER A 41 7.00 -9.61 -10.12
C SER A 41 7.32 -8.13 -9.88
N VAL A 42 8.59 -7.80 -9.64
CA VAL A 42 9.04 -6.41 -9.46
C VAL A 42 8.75 -5.59 -10.72
N LYS A 43 9.12 -6.11 -11.90
CA LYS A 43 8.87 -5.45 -13.18
C LYS A 43 7.38 -5.15 -13.40
N ASN A 44 6.51 -6.11 -13.10
CA ASN A 44 5.07 -5.95 -13.25
C ASN A 44 4.52 -4.86 -12.30
N VAL A 45 5.04 -4.77 -11.07
CA VAL A 45 4.67 -3.69 -10.14
C VAL A 45 5.19 -2.33 -10.65
N GLU A 46 6.44 -2.25 -11.08
CA GLU A 46 7.02 -1.02 -11.66
C GLU A 46 6.39 -0.60 -12.99
N SER A 47 5.65 -1.49 -13.65
CA SER A 47 4.90 -1.19 -14.87
C SER A 47 3.42 -0.92 -14.59
N ALA A 48 3.02 -0.91 -13.30
CA ALA A 48 1.64 -0.77 -12.87
C ALA A 48 0.68 -1.80 -13.52
N GLU A 49 1.18 -3.01 -13.77
CA GLU A 49 0.44 -4.12 -14.40
C GLU A 49 -0.14 -5.10 -13.37
N THR A 50 0.25 -4.98 -12.10
CA THR A 50 -0.18 -5.90 -11.03
C THR A 50 -0.64 -5.14 -9.80
N ASP A 51 -1.68 -5.65 -9.15
CA ASP A 51 -2.13 -5.18 -7.84
C ASP A 51 -1.17 -5.68 -6.75
N ALA A 52 -0.38 -4.77 -6.20
CA ALA A 52 0.61 -5.11 -5.18
C ALA A 52 -0.07 -5.53 -3.88
N ARG A 53 0.46 -6.59 -3.26
CA ARG A 53 0.08 -6.98 -1.90
C ARG A 53 0.84 -6.14 -0.89
N LEU A 54 0.25 -5.89 0.29
CA LEU A 54 0.94 -5.23 1.41
C LEU A 54 2.21 -5.98 1.82
N GLU A 55 2.23 -7.32 1.69
CA GLU A 55 3.45 -8.12 1.89
C GLU A 55 4.59 -7.70 0.95
N PHE A 56 4.29 -7.42 -0.33
CA PHE A 56 5.29 -6.91 -1.26
C PHE A 56 5.74 -5.51 -0.84
N ILE A 57 4.81 -4.65 -0.43
CA ILE A 57 5.11 -3.28 0.00
C ILE A 57 6.03 -3.27 1.23
N ALA A 58 5.73 -4.07 2.26
CA ALA A 58 6.54 -4.22 3.47
C ALA A 58 7.97 -4.70 3.14
N ARG A 59 8.08 -5.70 2.26
CA ARG A 59 9.39 -6.21 1.82
C ARG A 59 10.17 -5.17 1.02
N ALA A 60 9.50 -4.52 0.06
CA ALA A 60 10.11 -3.51 -0.79
C ALA A 60 10.64 -2.34 0.05
N SER A 61 9.85 -1.83 0.99
CA SER A 61 10.28 -0.77 1.91
C SER A 61 11.42 -1.22 2.82
N GLY A 62 11.39 -2.47 3.28
CA GLY A 62 12.47 -3.10 4.05
C GLY A 62 13.80 -3.23 3.29
N THR A 63 13.75 -3.66 2.03
CA THR A 63 14.91 -3.76 1.13
C THR A 63 15.46 -2.38 0.80
N LEU A 64 14.59 -1.41 0.51
CA LEU A 64 14.97 -0.03 0.21
C LEU A 64 15.38 0.76 1.46
N LYS A 65 15.19 0.24 2.68
CA LYS A 65 15.44 0.97 3.93
C LYS A 65 14.74 2.33 3.94
N VAL A 66 13.44 2.33 3.65
CA VAL A 66 12.56 3.52 3.69
C VAL A 66 11.26 3.16 4.40
N HIS A 67 10.53 4.16 4.91
CA HIS A 67 9.17 3.94 5.39
C HIS A 67 8.23 3.52 4.23
N PRO A 68 7.23 2.64 4.46
CA PRO A 68 6.23 2.27 3.45
C PRO A 68 5.54 3.47 2.77
N ALA A 69 5.25 4.53 3.53
CA ALA A 69 4.64 5.75 2.98
C ALA A 69 5.48 6.41 1.86
N SER A 70 6.81 6.29 1.92
CA SER A 70 7.75 6.85 0.93
C SER A 70 7.56 6.26 -0.48
N LEU A 71 6.90 5.10 -0.58
CA LEU A 71 6.54 4.47 -1.85
C LEU A 71 5.34 5.16 -2.54
N PHE A 72 4.70 6.13 -1.89
CA PHE A 72 3.50 6.79 -2.39
C PHE A 72 3.59 8.32 -2.38
N VAL A 73 4.76 8.89 -2.11
CA VAL A 73 5.01 10.34 -2.11
C VAL A 73 6.46 10.65 -2.49
N ASP A 74 6.71 11.86 -3.00
CA ASP A 74 8.02 12.36 -3.44
C ASP A 74 8.91 12.83 -2.28
N CYS A 75 8.83 12.16 -1.13
CA CYS A 75 9.73 12.34 0.00
C CYS A 75 10.05 10.98 0.65
N GLU A 76 11.22 10.88 1.29
CA GLU A 76 11.60 9.73 2.10
C GLU A 76 11.32 10.03 3.57
N PHE A 77 10.56 9.16 4.23
CA PHE A 77 10.40 9.19 5.67
C PHE A 77 11.41 8.25 6.34
N PRO A 78 11.75 8.48 7.63
CA PRO A 78 12.67 7.64 8.38
C PRO A 78 12.29 6.15 8.31
N PHE A 79 13.30 5.30 8.12
CA PHE A 79 13.08 3.86 7.99
C PHE A 79 12.51 3.26 9.28
N ILE A 80 11.39 2.57 9.13
CA ILE A 80 10.81 1.68 10.14
C ILE A 80 10.58 0.34 9.45
N SER A 81 11.09 -0.73 10.08
CA SER A 81 10.86 -2.09 9.57
C SER A 81 9.46 -2.54 9.95
N PHE A 82 8.69 -2.99 8.97
CA PHE A 82 7.40 -3.63 9.19
C PHE A 82 7.46 -5.07 8.70
N THR A 83 7.02 -6.01 9.53
CA THR A 83 6.50 -7.29 9.06
C THR A 83 5.22 -7.07 8.25
N LYS A 84 4.75 -8.10 7.56
CA LYS A 84 3.48 -8.04 6.83
C LYS A 84 2.33 -7.72 7.79
N GLU A 85 2.29 -8.41 8.92
CA GLU A 85 1.24 -8.32 9.94
C GLU A 85 1.23 -6.92 10.57
N GLU A 86 2.40 -6.37 10.91
CA GLU A 86 2.52 -5.01 11.42
C GLU A 86 2.08 -3.96 10.40
N LEU A 87 2.47 -4.10 9.12
CA LEU A 87 2.05 -3.15 8.09
C LEU A 87 0.53 -3.17 7.87
N VAL A 88 -0.06 -4.37 7.86
CA VAL A 88 -1.50 -4.56 7.73
C VAL A 88 -2.23 -3.88 8.89
N ASN A 89 -1.82 -4.16 10.14
CA ASN A 89 -2.42 -3.55 11.32
C ASN A 89 -2.25 -2.03 11.34
N HIS A 90 -1.08 -1.52 10.93
CA HIS A 90 -0.81 -0.09 10.81
C HIS A 90 -1.78 0.57 9.83
N VAL A 91 -1.86 0.05 8.60
CA VAL A 91 -2.72 0.62 7.55
C VAL A 91 -4.18 0.64 7.98
N PHE A 92 -4.69 -0.44 8.56
CA PHE A 92 -6.10 -0.50 8.97
C PHE A 92 -6.41 0.26 10.26
N GLY A 93 -5.45 0.36 11.18
CA GLY A 93 -5.55 1.29 12.31
C GLY A 93 -5.66 2.75 11.84
N ARG A 94 -4.92 3.13 10.79
CA ARG A 94 -5.03 4.47 10.18
C ARG A 94 -6.39 4.67 9.51
N VAL A 95 -6.91 3.67 8.80
CA VAL A 95 -8.28 3.69 8.26
C VAL A 95 -9.30 3.92 9.37
N GLU A 96 -9.17 3.21 10.50
CA GLU A 96 -10.05 3.38 11.65
C GLU A 96 -10.01 4.82 12.20
N VAL A 97 -8.80 5.37 12.39
CA VAL A 97 -8.59 6.75 12.88
C VAL A 97 -9.30 7.75 11.97
N TYR A 98 -9.04 7.72 10.66
CA TYR A 98 -9.66 8.65 9.72
C TYR A 98 -11.18 8.47 9.64
N ARG A 99 -11.66 7.23 9.69
CA ARG A 99 -13.10 6.92 9.73
C ARG A 99 -13.77 7.55 10.96
N ARG A 100 -13.15 7.42 12.14
CA ARG A 100 -13.64 8.04 13.39
C ARG A 100 -13.62 9.56 13.32
N MET A 101 -12.56 10.16 12.78
CA MET A 101 -12.47 11.61 12.58
C MET A 101 -13.58 12.16 11.67
N GLN A 102 -14.08 11.36 10.73
CA GLN A 102 -15.19 11.73 9.84
C GLN A 102 -16.56 11.32 10.37
N HIS A 103 -16.64 10.72 11.56
CA HIS A 103 -17.88 10.26 12.17
C HIS A 103 -18.71 9.30 11.30
N ILE A 104 -18.06 8.44 10.49
CA ILE A 104 -18.76 7.45 9.64
C ILE A 104 -18.66 6.02 10.22
N PHE A 105 -19.71 5.23 10.02
CA PHE A 105 -19.74 3.81 10.42
C PHE A 105 -18.98 2.91 9.44
N HIS A 106 -18.64 1.68 9.87
CA HIS A 106 -17.92 0.72 9.02
C HIS A 106 -18.73 0.34 7.78
N SER A 107 -20.04 0.12 7.95
CA SER A 107 -20.97 -0.18 6.85
C SER A 107 -21.00 0.94 5.81
N GLU A 108 -20.99 2.20 6.26
CA GLU A 108 -20.96 3.36 5.38
C GLU A 108 -19.61 3.47 4.65
N LEU A 109 -18.49 3.24 5.34
CA LEU A 109 -17.17 3.22 4.69
C LEU A 109 -17.07 2.10 3.64
N ALA A 110 -17.52 0.90 3.95
CA ALA A 110 -17.54 -0.23 3.02
C ALA A 110 -18.39 0.08 1.78
N ARG A 111 -19.57 0.67 1.98
CA ARG A 111 -20.47 1.13 0.92
C ARG A 111 -19.80 2.17 0.03
N ARG A 112 -19.18 3.20 0.62
CA ARG A 112 -18.44 4.26 -0.12
C ARG A 112 -17.26 3.70 -0.92
N ALA A 113 -16.53 2.76 -0.33
CA ALA A 113 -15.38 2.12 -0.97
C ALA A 113 -15.79 1.13 -2.08
N GLY A 114 -17.07 0.75 -2.16
CA GLY A 114 -17.53 -0.31 -3.06
C GLY A 114 -16.84 -1.64 -2.73
N LEU A 115 -16.71 -1.94 -1.44
CA LEU A 115 -16.13 -3.16 -0.90
C LEU A 115 -17.20 -3.95 -0.14
N GLY A 116 -17.07 -5.28 -0.11
CA GLY A 116 -17.91 -6.11 0.75
C GLY A 116 -17.62 -5.82 2.22
N SER A 117 -18.66 -5.75 3.05
CA SER A 117 -18.52 -5.53 4.50
C SER A 117 -17.62 -6.58 5.16
N GLU A 118 -17.77 -7.84 4.76
CA GLU A 118 -16.91 -8.95 5.22
C GLU A 118 -15.45 -8.76 4.79
N TYR A 119 -15.20 -8.24 3.58
CA TYR A 119 -13.83 -7.95 3.12
C TYR A 119 -13.18 -6.84 3.94
N VAL A 120 -13.93 -5.78 4.28
CA VAL A 120 -13.44 -4.70 5.15
C VAL A 120 -13.19 -5.21 6.56
N HIS A 121 -14.08 -6.04 7.10
CA HIS A 121 -13.90 -6.66 8.41
C HIS A 121 -12.66 -7.57 8.46
N LEU A 122 -12.47 -8.45 7.48
CA LEU A 122 -11.28 -9.30 7.37
C LEU A 122 -9.99 -8.49 7.20
N MET A 123 -10.07 -7.32 6.55
CA MET A 123 -8.97 -6.37 6.47
C MET A 123 -8.63 -5.79 7.84
N GLU A 124 -9.60 -5.27 8.58
CA GLU A 124 -9.40 -4.72 9.93
C GLU A 124 -8.88 -5.77 10.93
N MET A 125 -9.21 -7.05 10.74
CA MET A 125 -8.66 -8.17 11.52
C MET A 125 -7.28 -8.65 11.07
N GLY A 126 -6.75 -8.09 9.97
CA GLY A 126 -5.48 -8.49 9.37
C GLY A 126 -5.47 -9.86 8.68
N LEU A 127 -6.65 -10.44 8.44
CA LEU A 127 -6.85 -11.77 7.87
C LEU A 127 -7.02 -11.76 6.34
N ALA A 128 -7.45 -10.64 5.77
CA ALA A 128 -7.41 -10.45 4.32
C ALA A 128 -5.99 -10.04 3.90
N GLY A 129 -5.45 -10.72 2.89
CA GLY A 129 -4.21 -10.28 2.23
C GLY A 129 -4.43 -8.89 1.63
N GLY A 130 -4.02 -7.85 2.35
CA GLY A 130 -4.25 -6.46 1.98
C GLY A 130 -3.67 -6.20 0.60
N LYS A 131 -4.54 -5.94 -0.37
CA LYS A 131 -4.14 -5.52 -1.71
C LYS A 131 -4.19 -4.01 -1.80
N LEU A 132 -3.31 -3.44 -2.61
CA LEU A 132 -3.27 -2.00 -2.84
C LEU A 132 -4.61 -1.47 -3.35
N SER A 133 -5.33 -2.25 -4.18
CA SER A 133 -6.67 -1.88 -4.63
C SER A 133 -7.68 -1.63 -3.50
N GLY A 134 -7.67 -2.45 -2.46
CA GLY A 134 -8.54 -2.24 -1.30
C GLY A 134 -8.15 -0.99 -0.52
N VAL A 135 -6.84 -0.79 -0.27
CA VAL A 135 -6.32 0.39 0.44
C VAL A 135 -6.60 1.69 -0.35
N ALA A 136 -6.46 1.65 -1.68
CA ALA A 136 -6.76 2.78 -2.56
C ALA A 136 -8.26 3.14 -2.54
N LYS A 137 -9.15 2.13 -2.51
CA LYS A 137 -10.59 2.36 -2.37
C LYS A 137 -10.95 2.96 -1.01
N LEU A 138 -10.32 2.48 0.07
CA LEU A 138 -10.54 3.00 1.41
C LEU A 138 -10.03 4.44 1.56
N SER A 139 -8.82 4.75 1.09
CA SER A 139 -8.31 6.13 1.09
C SER A 139 -9.20 7.08 0.30
N ALA A 140 -9.68 6.67 -0.87
CA ALA A 140 -10.63 7.47 -1.67
C ALA A 140 -11.97 7.67 -0.95
N ALA A 141 -12.53 6.62 -0.33
CA ALA A 141 -13.78 6.71 0.43
C ALA A 141 -13.66 7.60 1.69
N LEU A 142 -12.45 7.70 2.24
CA LEU A 142 -12.07 8.58 3.32
C LEU A 142 -11.58 9.95 2.82
N HIS A 143 -11.52 10.23 1.52
CA HIS A 143 -10.99 11.49 0.99
C HIS A 143 -9.59 11.87 1.56
N VAL A 144 -8.73 10.87 1.78
CA VAL A 144 -7.35 11.07 2.24
C VAL A 144 -6.36 10.61 1.18
N ASN A 145 -5.18 11.25 1.14
CA ASN A 145 -4.08 10.76 0.32
C ASN A 145 -3.64 9.37 0.78
N ILE A 146 -3.36 8.46 -0.17
CA ILE A 146 -3.06 7.07 0.16
C ILE A 146 -1.83 6.92 1.08
N TRP A 147 -0.81 7.76 0.89
CA TRP A 147 0.40 7.72 1.73
C TRP A 147 0.10 7.96 3.22
N LEU A 148 -0.98 8.68 3.56
CA LEU A 148 -1.39 8.91 4.95
C LEU A 148 -1.88 7.65 5.66
N LEU A 149 -2.35 6.65 4.90
CA LEU A 149 -2.69 5.34 5.44
C LEU A 149 -1.45 4.50 5.73
N PHE A 150 -0.32 4.83 5.10
CA PHE A 150 0.96 4.14 5.31
C PHE A 150 1.89 4.90 6.27
N ALA A 151 1.57 6.14 6.63
CA ALA A 151 2.37 7.02 7.49
C ALA A 151 2.01 6.87 8.97
#